data_AF-X1QXZ2-F1
#
_entry.id   AF-X1QXZ2-F1
#
_cell.length_a   1.000
_cell.length_b   1.000
_cell.length_c   1.000
_cell.angle_alpha   90.00
_cell.angle_beta   90.00
_cell.angle_gamma   90.00
#
_symmetry.space_group_name_H-M   'P 1'
#
loop_
_entity.id
_entity.type
_entity.pdbx_description
1 polymer ?
#
loop_
_entity_poly.entity_id
_entity_poly.type
_entity_poly.pdbx_seq_one_letter_code
_entity_poly.pdbx_strand_id
1 'polypeptide(L)'
;MKYKSIHNSQFSILNLEVAVIIFVLFAFASAHAEVLPETARLVPAETILLLNIENFGELKKQFEETNFYKLYKDPTMAAFVEDFTTKWRQKMREMDNEIVRTIVDAEVLPQGRLAVALVSGEQSKDVREAPFLLISQWGENVSKIKEAIDKMVEKAVEDGAHRKSED
;
A
#
# COMPACT_ATOMS: atom_id res chain seq x y z
N MET A 1 -11.90 -46.07 -63.83
CA MET A 1 -10.90 -45.68 -62.82
C MET A 1 -10.54 -44.20 -63.02
N LYS A 2 -11.16 -43.28 -62.28
CA LYS A 2 -10.58 -41.99 -61.84
C LYS A 2 -11.53 -41.30 -60.86
N TYR A 3 -10.97 -40.98 -59.71
CA TYR A 3 -11.61 -40.56 -58.47
C TYR A 3 -11.82 -39.04 -58.44
N LYS A 4 -13.02 -38.62 -58.00
CA LYS A 4 -13.29 -37.57 -56.99
C LYS A 4 -12.48 -36.26 -57.05
N SER A 5 -13.16 -35.15 -57.34
CA SER A 5 -12.76 -33.81 -56.88
C SER A 5 -14.00 -32.92 -56.69
N ILE A 6 -14.68 -33.10 -55.55
CA ILE A 6 -15.71 -32.18 -55.04
C ILE A 6 -15.45 -32.05 -53.53
N HIS A 7 -14.39 -31.35 -53.15
CA HIS A 7 -14.17 -30.97 -51.75
C HIS A 7 -13.12 -29.86 -51.68
N ASN A 8 -13.54 -28.60 -51.88
CA ASN A 8 -12.68 -27.47 -51.50
C ASN A 8 -13.40 -26.14 -51.19
N SER A 9 -14.72 -26.01 -51.39
CA SER A 9 -15.43 -24.75 -51.15
C SER A 9 -15.98 -24.59 -49.72
N GLN A 10 -16.31 -25.70 -49.04
CA GLN A 10 -16.84 -25.70 -47.67
C GLN A 10 -15.80 -25.33 -46.59
N PHE A 11 -14.50 -25.56 -46.85
CA PHE A 11 -13.43 -25.23 -45.91
C PHE A 11 -13.09 -23.73 -45.85
N SER A 12 -13.36 -22.95 -46.91
CA SER A 12 -13.06 -21.50 -46.91
C SER A 12 -14.04 -20.68 -46.08
N ILE A 13 -15.31 -21.08 -46.01
CA ILE A 13 -16.36 -20.34 -45.29
C ILE A 13 -16.20 -20.54 -43.77
N LEU A 14 -15.80 -21.74 -43.34
CA LEU A 14 -15.55 -22.06 -41.93
C LEU A 14 -14.39 -21.23 -41.34
N ASN A 15 -13.34 -20.98 -42.13
CA ASN A 15 -12.18 -20.19 -41.70
C ASN A 15 -12.48 -18.70 -41.55
N LEU A 16 -13.46 -18.18 -42.28
CA LEU A 16 -13.86 -16.77 -42.22
C LEU A 16 -14.67 -16.45 -40.95
N GLU A 17 -15.55 -17.36 -40.52
CA GLU A 17 -16.33 -17.15 -39.29
C GLU A 17 -15.49 -17.29 -38.03
N VAL A 18 -14.52 -18.21 -38.00
CA VAL A 18 -13.57 -18.36 -36.89
C VAL A 18 -12.72 -17.09 -36.73
N ALA A 19 -12.31 -16.46 -37.84
CA ALA A 19 -11.54 -15.21 -37.79
C ALA A 19 -12.34 -14.03 -37.22
N VAL A 20 -13.65 -13.94 -37.52
CA VAL A 20 -14.53 -12.88 -37.01
C VAL A 20 -14.79 -13.06 -35.51
N ILE A 21 -14.99 -14.29 -35.04
CA ILE A 21 -15.19 -14.58 -33.61
C ILE A 21 -13.92 -14.27 -32.79
N ILE A 22 -12.74 -14.57 -33.32
CA ILE A 22 -11.46 -14.24 -32.67
C ILE A 22 -11.25 -12.71 -32.60
N PHE A 23 -11.63 -11.97 -33.64
CA PHE A 23 -11.51 -10.51 -33.66
C PHE A 23 -12.47 -9.82 -32.67
N VAL A 24 -13.69 -10.36 -32.51
CA VAL A 24 -14.66 -9.86 -31.51
C VAL A 24 -14.23 -10.20 -30.08
N LEU A 25 -13.62 -11.37 -29.85
CA LEU A 25 -13.06 -11.73 -28.53
C LEU A 25 -11.87 -10.85 -28.13
N PHE A 26 -11.05 -10.41 -29.08
CA PHE A 26 -9.93 -9.51 -28.80
C PHE A 26 -10.36 -8.07 -28.50
N ALA A 27 -11.52 -7.63 -29.01
CA ALA A 27 -12.04 -6.28 -28.76
C ALA A 27 -12.64 -6.08 -27.35
N PHE A 28 -13.02 -7.17 -26.66
CA PHE A 28 -13.54 -7.11 -25.29
C PHE A 28 -12.46 -7.19 -24.20
N ALA A 29 -11.18 -7.36 -24.58
CA ALA A 29 -10.06 -7.14 -23.68
C ALA A 29 -9.79 -5.62 -23.57
N SER A 30 -10.80 -4.83 -23.20
CA SER A 30 -10.54 -3.50 -22.67
C SER A 30 -9.67 -3.68 -21.43
N ALA A 31 -8.41 -3.26 -21.56
CA ALA A 31 -7.51 -3.10 -20.45
C ALA A 31 -8.27 -2.40 -19.30
N HIS A 32 -8.48 -3.13 -18.20
CA HIS A 32 -8.71 -2.48 -16.92
C HIS A 32 -7.41 -1.73 -16.62
N ALA A 33 -7.32 -0.48 -17.09
CA ALA A 33 -6.37 0.47 -16.58
C ALA A 33 -6.81 0.72 -15.14
N GLU A 34 -6.23 -0.05 -14.22
CA GLU A 34 -6.41 0.14 -12.79
C GLU A 34 -6.04 1.60 -12.50
N VAL A 35 -7.04 2.39 -12.08
CA VAL A 35 -6.87 3.81 -11.83
C VAL A 35 -5.83 3.93 -10.73
N LEU A 36 -4.65 4.45 -11.08
CA LEU A 36 -3.60 4.66 -10.11
C LEU A 36 -4.17 5.50 -8.96
N PRO A 37 -3.86 5.14 -7.70
CA PRO A 37 -4.34 5.89 -6.54
C PRO A 37 -4.03 7.38 -6.70
N GLU A 38 -4.91 8.26 -6.23
CA GLU A 38 -4.68 9.70 -6.32
C GLU A 38 -3.33 10.13 -5.71
N THR A 39 -2.87 9.38 -4.69
CA THR A 39 -1.56 9.55 -4.06
C THR A 39 -0.37 9.23 -4.98
N ALA A 40 -0.56 8.42 -6.03
CA ALA A 40 0.46 8.18 -7.05
C ALA A 40 0.82 9.45 -7.83
N ARG A 41 -0.04 10.48 -7.82
CA ARG A 41 0.24 11.80 -8.41
C ARG A 41 1.06 12.71 -7.49
N LEU A 42 1.09 12.42 -6.20
CA LEU A 42 1.80 13.19 -5.18
C LEU A 42 3.21 12.67 -4.93
N VAL A 43 3.52 11.46 -5.40
CA VAL A 43 4.82 10.82 -5.23
C VAL A 43 5.66 10.99 -6.49
N PRO A 44 7.00 11.11 -6.36
CA PRO A 44 7.89 11.21 -7.51
C PRO A 44 7.81 9.99 -8.43
N ALA A 45 8.11 10.16 -9.72
CA ALA A 45 8.14 9.05 -10.68
C ALA A 45 9.17 7.97 -10.33
N GLU A 46 10.18 8.33 -9.53
CA GLU A 46 11.25 7.46 -9.02
C GLU A 46 10.83 6.64 -7.77
N THR A 47 9.53 6.56 -7.47
CA THR A 47 8.99 5.74 -6.37
C THR A 47 9.10 4.26 -6.71
N ILE A 48 9.92 3.51 -5.97
CA ILE A 48 10.06 2.05 -6.13
C ILE A 48 8.84 1.34 -5.52
N LEU A 49 8.35 1.83 -4.38
CA LEU A 49 7.26 1.19 -3.64
C LEU A 49 6.29 2.25 -3.13
N LEU A 50 5.02 2.12 -3.50
CA LEU A 50 3.91 2.90 -2.96
C LEU A 50 2.96 1.96 -2.24
N LEU A 51 2.86 2.11 -0.92
CA LEU A 51 1.80 1.52 -0.12
C LEU A 51 0.76 2.61 0.13
N ASN A 52 -0.47 2.41 -0.36
CA ASN A 52 -1.56 3.37 -0.18
C ASN A 52 -2.77 2.69 0.45
N ILE A 53 -3.23 3.25 1.56
CA ILE A 53 -4.45 2.84 2.27
C ILE A 53 -5.36 4.05 2.28
N GLU A 54 -6.47 3.96 1.55
CA GLU A 54 -7.38 5.10 1.36
C GLU A 54 -8.13 5.47 2.64
N ASN A 55 -8.53 4.47 3.42
CA ASN A 55 -9.27 4.66 4.66
C ASN A 55 -8.96 3.54 5.67
N PHE A 56 -8.24 3.89 6.74
CA PHE A 56 -7.93 2.98 7.84
C PHE A 56 -9.17 2.48 8.59
N GLY A 57 -10.19 3.33 8.73
CA GLY A 57 -11.46 2.94 9.34
C GLY A 57 -12.19 1.87 8.54
N GLU A 58 -12.15 1.96 7.21
CA GLU A 58 -12.73 0.94 6.32
C GLU A 58 -11.93 -0.35 6.33
N LEU A 59 -10.59 -0.26 6.26
CA LEU A 59 -9.72 -1.44 6.37
C LEU A 59 -9.96 -2.18 7.69
N LYS A 60 -10.13 -1.44 8.79
CA LYS A 60 -10.48 -2.03 10.09
C LYS A 60 -11.83 -2.76 10.03
N LYS A 61 -12.88 -2.15 9.46
CA LYS A 61 -14.19 -2.79 9.31
C LYS A 61 -14.10 -4.07 8.48
N GLN A 62 -13.41 -4.01 7.34
CA GLN A 62 -13.20 -5.17 6.48
C GLN A 62 -12.42 -6.27 7.21
N PHE A 63 -11.41 -5.91 8.00
CA PHE A 63 -10.68 -6.85 8.84
C PHE A 63 -11.61 -7.50 9.87
N GLU A 64 -12.49 -6.74 10.53
CA GLU A 64 -13.46 -7.23 11.50
C GLU A 64 -14.45 -8.25 10.91
N GLU A 65 -14.74 -8.15 9.61
CA GLU A 65 -15.59 -9.11 8.90
C GLU A 65 -14.88 -10.44 8.58
N THR A 66 -13.55 -10.50 8.63
CA THR A 66 -12.80 -11.71 8.29
C THR A 66 -12.89 -12.81 9.36
N ASN A 67 -12.75 -14.07 8.94
CA ASN A 67 -12.63 -15.19 9.87
C ASN A 67 -11.35 -15.12 10.73
N PHE A 68 -10.31 -14.43 10.26
CA PHE A 68 -9.11 -14.16 11.04
C PHE A 68 -9.40 -13.29 12.26
N TYR A 69 -10.27 -12.29 12.13
CA TYR A 69 -10.68 -11.46 13.26
C TYR A 69 -11.48 -12.25 14.30
N LYS A 70 -12.32 -13.20 13.86
CA LYS A 70 -13.01 -14.11 14.79
C LYS A 70 -12.02 -14.96 15.58
N LEU A 71 -10.99 -15.49 14.92
CA LEU A 71 -9.91 -16.22 15.59
C LEU A 71 -9.10 -15.32 16.54
N TYR A 72 -8.84 -14.07 16.14
CA TYR A 72 -8.18 -13.08 16.98
C TYR A 72 -9.00 -12.74 18.24
N LYS A 73 -10.33 -12.78 18.16
CA LYS A 73 -11.25 -12.59 19.29
C LYS A 73 -11.58 -13.87 20.06
N ASP A 74 -11.07 -15.02 19.63
CA ASP A 74 -11.33 -16.29 20.29
C ASP A 74 -10.64 -16.31 21.66
N PRO A 75 -11.37 -16.62 22.77
CA PRO A 75 -10.78 -16.67 24.10
C PRO A 75 -9.64 -17.69 24.23
N THR A 76 -9.65 -18.74 23.41
CA THR A 76 -8.60 -19.76 23.35
C THR A 76 -7.29 -19.21 22.76
N MET A 77 -7.39 -18.16 21.94
CA MET A 77 -6.24 -17.47 21.33
C MET A 77 -5.77 -16.25 22.15
N ALA A 78 -6.50 -15.87 23.20
CA ALA A 78 -6.24 -14.65 23.98
C ALA A 78 -4.79 -14.56 24.49
N ALA A 79 -4.26 -15.65 25.07
CA ALA A 79 -2.89 -15.67 25.58
C ALA A 79 -1.84 -15.44 24.48
N PHE A 80 -2.05 -15.99 23.28
CA PHE A 80 -1.16 -15.77 22.14
C PHE A 80 -1.24 -14.32 21.64
N VAL A 81 -2.46 -13.77 21.55
CA VAL A 81 -2.69 -12.39 21.12
C VAL A 81 -2.07 -11.40 22.10
N GLU A 82 -2.22 -11.64 23.41
CA GLU A 82 -1.61 -10.81 24.46
C GLU A 82 -0.07 -10.86 24.41
N ASP A 83 0.52 -12.05 24.30
CA ASP A 83 1.98 -12.20 24.17
C ASP A 83 2.51 -11.52 22.91
N PHE A 84 1.83 -11.71 21.77
CA PHE A 84 2.19 -11.05 20.51
C PHE A 84 2.09 -9.52 20.63
N THR A 85 0.99 -9.02 21.17
CA THR A 85 0.76 -7.56 21.35
C THR A 85 1.80 -6.96 22.28
N THR A 86 2.15 -7.67 23.36
CA THR A 86 3.18 -7.25 24.32
C THR A 86 4.55 -7.18 23.67
N LYS A 87 4.96 -8.23 22.94
CA LYS A 87 6.24 -8.26 22.22
C LYS A 87 6.31 -7.19 21.13
N TRP A 88 5.22 -6.99 20.39
CA TRP A 88 5.13 -5.95 19.37
C TRP A 88 5.29 -4.55 19.99
N ARG A 89 4.57 -4.28 21.09
CA ARG A 89 4.64 -3.02 21.84
C ARG A 89 6.05 -2.76 22.38
N GLN A 90 6.69 -3.78 22.95
CA GLN A 90 8.06 -3.68 23.44
C GLN A 90 9.02 -3.34 22.30
N LYS A 91 8.96 -4.07 21.20
CA LYS A 91 9.82 -3.84 20.03
C LYS A 91 9.64 -2.46 19.43
N MET A 92 8.40 -1.96 19.37
CA MET A 92 8.12 -0.60 18.89
C MET A 92 8.65 0.47 19.85
N ARG A 93 8.63 0.23 21.16
CA ARG A 93 9.24 1.13 22.15
C ARG A 93 10.76 1.13 22.09
N GLU A 94 11.38 -0.01 21.79
CA GLU A 94 12.83 -0.12 21.60
C GLU A 94 13.31 0.61 20.35
N MET A 95 12.45 0.87 19.36
CA MET A 95 12.80 1.75 18.25
C MET A 95 13.05 3.16 18.74
N ASP A 96 14.15 3.75 18.30
CA ASP A 96 14.55 5.11 18.65
C ASP A 96 13.80 6.14 17.80
N ASN A 97 12.47 6.09 17.87
CA ASN A 97 11.61 6.95 17.10
C ASN A 97 10.46 7.44 18.00
N GLU A 98 10.50 8.72 18.36
CA GLU A 98 9.55 9.37 19.26
C GLU A 98 8.11 9.38 18.71
N ILE A 99 7.95 9.41 17.38
CA ILE A 99 6.65 9.34 16.72
C ILE A 99 6.05 7.95 16.93
N VAL A 100 6.82 6.88 16.70
CA VAL A 100 6.36 5.50 16.90
C VAL A 100 6.02 5.25 18.37
N ARG A 101 6.85 5.70 19.31
CA ARG A 101 6.55 5.61 20.74
C ARG A 101 5.24 6.31 21.09
N THR A 102 5.06 7.54 20.61
CA THR A 102 3.84 8.32 20.85
C THR A 102 2.60 7.62 20.29
N ILE A 103 2.69 7.07 19.07
CA ILE A 103 1.60 6.32 18.42
C ILE A 103 1.21 5.10 19.28
N VAL A 104 2.21 4.34 19.74
CA VAL A 104 2.00 3.12 20.52
C VAL A 104 1.47 3.41 21.91
N ASP A 105 2.02 4.43 22.59
CA ASP A 105 1.63 4.78 23.96
C ASP A 105 0.25 5.43 24.02
N ALA A 106 -0.12 6.20 23.01
CA ALA A 106 -1.45 6.78 22.91
C ALA A 106 -2.49 5.81 22.31
N GLU A 107 -2.07 4.61 21.87
CA GLU A 107 -2.89 3.63 21.13
C GLU A 107 -3.67 4.28 19.97
N VAL A 108 -3.08 5.32 19.36
CA VAL A 108 -3.73 6.09 18.30
C VAL A 108 -3.39 5.47 16.95
N LEU A 109 -4.41 5.17 16.16
CA LEU A 109 -4.25 4.77 14.77
C LEU A 109 -4.63 5.93 13.84
N PRO A 110 -4.08 5.98 12.62
CA PRO A 110 -4.57 6.88 11.59
C PRO A 110 -6.08 6.66 11.40
N GLN A 111 -6.83 7.75 11.29
CA GLN A 111 -8.29 7.67 11.15
C GLN A 111 -8.73 7.65 9.68
N GLY A 112 -7.88 8.16 8.78
CA GLY A 112 -8.18 8.29 7.36
C GLY A 112 -7.12 7.63 6.49
N ARG A 113 -6.57 8.41 5.55
CA ARG A 113 -5.60 7.94 4.56
C ARG A 113 -4.20 7.74 5.16
N LEU A 114 -3.50 6.69 4.72
CA LEU A 114 -2.05 6.50 4.92
C LEU A 114 -1.41 6.17 3.57
N ALA A 115 -0.34 6.87 3.22
CA ALA A 115 0.50 6.51 2.09
C ALA A 115 1.96 6.52 2.52
N VAL A 116 2.69 5.46 2.16
CA VAL A 116 4.13 5.35 2.33
C VAL A 116 4.73 5.16 0.96
N ALA A 117 5.64 6.04 0.57
CA ALA A 117 6.37 5.95 -0.68
C ALA A 117 7.87 5.87 -0.40
N LEU A 118 8.53 4.87 -0.98
CA LEU A 118 9.98 4.80 -0.99
C LEU A 118 10.48 5.29 -2.34
N VAL A 119 11.25 6.38 -2.34
CA VAL A 119 11.76 7.04 -3.53
C VAL A 119 13.22 6.67 -3.70
N SER A 120 13.62 6.34 -4.93
CA SER A 120 15.00 6.03 -5.27
C SER A 120 15.68 7.22 -5.92
N GLY A 121 16.48 7.96 -5.16
CA GLY A 121 17.35 8.97 -5.76
C GLY A 121 18.66 8.35 -6.25
N GLU A 122 19.20 8.83 -7.38
CA GLU A 122 20.57 8.48 -7.83
C GLU A 122 21.66 8.89 -6.82
N GLN A 123 21.34 9.71 -5.80
CA GLN A 123 22.28 10.19 -4.79
C GLN A 123 22.49 9.27 -3.58
N SER A 124 21.63 8.28 -3.33
CA SER A 124 21.78 7.41 -2.15
C SER A 124 22.65 6.20 -2.48
N LYS A 125 23.99 6.38 -2.44
CA LYS A 125 24.94 5.26 -2.43
C LYS A 125 24.92 4.46 -1.12
N ASP A 126 24.25 4.99 -0.10
CA ASP A 126 24.08 4.37 1.21
C ASP A 126 22.60 4.05 1.47
N VAL A 127 22.31 2.82 1.88
CA VAL A 127 20.94 2.31 2.14
C VAL A 127 20.25 3.06 3.30
N ARG A 128 21.01 3.82 4.09
CA ARG A 128 20.54 4.59 5.25
C ARG A 128 19.85 5.90 4.89
N GLU A 129 19.94 6.36 3.65
CA GLU A 129 19.45 7.69 3.22
C GLU A 129 18.39 7.60 2.11
N ALA A 130 17.74 6.45 1.94
CA ALA A 130 16.68 6.33 0.95
C ALA A 130 15.53 7.30 1.32
N PRO A 131 15.22 8.31 0.49
CA PRO A 131 14.17 9.25 0.79
C PRO A 131 12.82 8.51 0.79
N PHE A 132 12.10 8.59 1.90
CA PHE A 132 10.75 8.07 2.00
C PHE A 132 9.77 9.21 2.30
N LEU A 133 8.58 9.12 1.71
CA LEU A 133 7.46 10.03 1.95
C LEU A 133 6.40 9.28 2.74
N LEU A 134 5.97 9.86 3.87
CA LEU A 134 4.87 9.35 4.68
C LEU A 134 3.76 10.40 4.72
N ILE A 135 2.59 10.07 4.18
CA ILE A 135 1.38 10.88 4.28
C ILE A 135 0.42 10.13 5.19
N SER A 136 -0.05 10.76 6.26
CA SER A 136 -0.95 10.12 7.23
C SER A 136 -1.99 11.08 7.77
N GLN A 137 -3.25 10.65 7.83
CA GLN A 137 -4.37 11.45 8.32
C GLN A 137 -4.79 11.00 9.72
N TRP A 138 -4.58 11.88 10.70
CA TRP A 138 -4.75 11.59 12.13
C TRP A 138 -6.01 12.18 12.78
N GLY A 139 -6.79 12.97 12.03
CA GLY A 139 -8.01 13.61 12.55
C GLY A 139 -7.72 14.43 13.81
N GLU A 140 -8.46 14.17 14.88
CA GLU A 140 -8.35 14.86 16.18
C GLU A 140 -6.98 14.65 16.86
N ASN A 141 -6.24 13.60 16.50
CA ASN A 141 -4.92 13.29 17.09
C ASN A 141 -3.76 14.02 16.39
N VAL A 142 -4.03 14.83 15.36
CA VAL A 142 -2.99 15.54 14.60
C VAL A 142 -2.09 16.41 15.47
N SER A 143 -2.64 17.09 16.48
CA SER A 143 -1.85 17.96 17.36
C SER A 143 -0.82 17.19 18.18
N LYS A 144 -1.17 16.00 18.68
CA LYS A 144 -0.26 15.14 19.45
C LYS A 144 0.87 14.60 18.59
N ILE A 145 0.54 14.18 17.36
CA ILE A 145 1.53 13.68 16.40
C ILE A 145 2.46 14.80 15.95
N LYS A 146 1.92 16.01 15.71
CA LYS A 146 2.72 17.18 15.37
C LYS A 146 3.73 17.52 16.47
N GLU A 147 3.30 17.50 17.73
CA GLU A 147 4.20 17.74 18.87
C GLU A 147 5.33 16.70 18.94
N ALA A 148 5.03 15.42 18.70
CA ALA A 148 6.04 14.35 18.67
C ALA A 148 7.03 14.51 17.50
N ILE A 149 6.54 14.95 16.32
CA ILE A 149 7.40 15.27 15.17
C ILE A 149 8.28 16.47 15.50
N ASP A 150 7.73 17.55 16.06
CA ASP A 150 8.50 18.76 16.36
C ASP A 150 9.61 18.46 17.39
N LYS A 151 9.34 17.66 18.43
CA LYS A 151 10.36 17.20 19.39
C LYS A 151 11.46 16.35 18.74
N MET A 152 11.08 15.46 17.83
CA MET A 152 12.06 14.66 17.09
C MET A 152 12.93 15.53 16.19
N VAL A 153 12.34 16.50 15.49
CA VAL A 153 13.07 17.43 14.62
C VAL A 153 13.99 18.32 15.45
N GLU A 154 13.54 18.80 16.61
CA GLU A 154 14.36 19.60 17.52
C GLU A 154 15.60 18.82 17.98
N LYS A 155 15.41 17.57 18.46
CA LYS A 155 16.54 16.69 18.83
C LYS A 155 17.47 16.41 17.66
N ALA A 156 16.92 16.14 16.48
CA ALA A 156 17.75 15.90 15.29
C ALA A 156 18.57 17.14 14.92
N VAL A 157 18.02 18.35 15.05
CA VAL A 157 18.74 19.61 14.81
C VAL A 157 19.82 19.84 15.88
N GLU A 158 19.55 19.54 17.16
CA GLU A 158 20.56 19.56 18.22
C GLU A 158 21.73 18.61 17.92
N ASP A 159 21.43 17.45 17.33
CA ASP A 159 22.42 16.46 16.89
C ASP A 159 23.09 16.80 15.53
N GLY A 160 22.79 17.97 14.96
CA GLY A 160 23.45 18.52 13.77
C GLY A 160 22.68 18.42 12.46
N ALA A 161 21.44 17.91 12.46
CA ALA A 161 20.58 17.89 11.27
C ALA A 161 20.11 19.31 10.89
N HIS A 162 19.73 19.51 9.62
CA HIS A 162 19.27 20.80 9.12
C HIS A 162 17.76 20.77 8.88
N ARG A 163 17.01 21.71 9.48
CA ARG A 163 15.58 21.90 9.23
C ARG A 163 15.38 22.92 8.11
N LYS A 164 14.59 22.57 7.10
CA LYS A 164 14.05 23.51 6.12
C LYS A 164 12.52 23.35 6.08
N SER A 165 11.79 24.39 6.46
CA SER A 165 10.34 24.49 6.26
C SER A 165 10.09 25.53 5.16
N GLU A 166 9.24 25.21 4.19
CA GLU A 166 8.63 26.22 3.34
C GLU A 166 7.32 26.67 4.02
N ASP A 167 7.23 27.99 4.24
CA ASP A 167 6.00 28.70 4.63
C ASP A 167 4.99 28.74 3.48
#